data_AF-A0A0N1GLF2-F1
#
_entry.id   AF-A0A0N1GLF2-F1
#
_cell.length_a   1.000
_cell.length_b   1.000
_cell.length_c   1.000
_cell.angle_alpha   90.00
_cell.angle_beta   90.00
_cell.angle_gamma   90.00
#
_symmetry.space_group_name_H-M   'P 1'
#
loop_
_entity.id
_entity.type
_entity.pdbx_description
1 polymer ?
#
loop_
_entity_poly.entity_id
_entity_poly.type
_entity_poly.pdbx_seq_one_letter_code
_entity_poly.pdbx_strand_id
1 'polypeptide(L)'
;AVRARSLSSDIRDTEDHLPELVLSADVDAFADLRARALAPLRTLPVATAQRLEETLRAWLLHQGRRDEVAAALFVHPQTVRYRMSQLRELFPDLASPHRVLELTLAVGLRVS
;
A
#
# COMPACT_ATOMS: atom_id res chain seq x y z
N ALA A 1 -15.55 -22.39 3.16
CA ALA A 1 -14.93 -23.47 2.38
C ALA A 1 -13.55 -23.00 1.92
N VAL A 2 -12.51 -23.67 2.39
CA VAL A 2 -11.09 -23.35 2.16
C VAL A 2 -10.78 -23.34 0.65
N ARG A 3 -10.44 -22.17 0.10
CA ARG A 3 -9.93 -22.03 -1.29
C ARG A 3 -8.46 -21.62 -1.36
N ALA A 4 -7.68 -21.90 -0.31
CA ALA A 4 -6.22 -21.71 -0.27
C ALA A 4 -5.45 -22.81 -1.04
N ARG A 5 -5.90 -23.23 -2.22
CA ARG A 5 -5.29 -24.35 -2.95
C ARG A 5 -5.09 -24.04 -4.43
N SER A 6 -4.28 -23.01 -4.69
CA SER A 6 -3.76 -22.73 -6.04
C SER A 6 -2.43 -21.99 -6.05
N LEU A 7 -1.68 -21.96 -4.95
CA LEU A 7 -0.32 -21.43 -4.96
C LEU A 7 0.64 -22.63 -5.11
N SER A 8 1.26 -22.67 -6.28
CA SER A 8 2.28 -23.58 -6.82
C SER A 8 2.99 -24.51 -5.83
N SER A 9 3.24 -25.75 -6.25
CA SER A 9 4.04 -26.78 -5.55
C SER A 9 5.51 -26.43 -5.30
N ASP A 10 5.93 -25.18 -5.57
CA ASP A 10 7.29 -24.67 -5.39
C ASP A 10 7.46 -23.72 -4.20
N ILE A 11 6.42 -23.43 -3.40
CA ILE A 11 6.56 -22.61 -2.19
C ILE A 11 7.06 -23.49 -1.03
N ARG A 12 8.38 -23.71 -0.98
CA ARG A 12 9.02 -24.48 0.09
C ARG A 12 9.33 -23.68 1.36
N ASP A 13 9.03 -22.38 1.38
CA ASP A 13 9.09 -21.58 2.60
C ASP A 13 7.85 -20.69 2.71
N THR A 14 6.79 -21.24 3.28
CA THR A 14 5.50 -20.54 3.49
C THR A 14 5.63 -19.48 4.59
N GLU A 15 6.63 -19.59 5.47
CA GLU A 15 6.84 -18.67 6.59
C GLU A 15 7.38 -17.30 6.12
N ASP A 16 8.19 -17.27 5.06
CA ASP A 16 8.73 -16.05 4.46
C ASP A 16 7.69 -15.21 3.68
N HIS A 17 6.53 -15.80 3.37
CA HIS A 17 5.47 -15.19 2.54
C HIS A 17 4.12 -15.08 3.26
N LEU A 18 4.13 -15.12 4.60
CA LEU A 18 2.90 -15.00 5.40
C LEU A 18 2.09 -13.74 5.11
N PRO A 19 2.67 -12.53 4.91
CA PRO A 19 1.89 -11.36 4.54
C PRO A 19 1.12 -11.54 3.24
N GLU A 20 1.76 -12.11 2.21
CA GLU A 20 1.13 -12.39 0.93
C GLU A 20 -0.01 -13.40 1.07
N LEU A 21 0.21 -14.47 1.84
CA LEU A 21 -0.78 -15.50 2.10
C LEU A 21 -1.97 -14.95 2.89
N VAL A 22 -1.74 -14.12 3.90
CA VAL A 22 -2.80 -13.49 4.70
C VAL A 22 -3.63 -12.53 3.83
N LEU A 23 -2.99 -11.67 3.05
CA LEU A 23 -3.69 -10.68 2.22
C LEU A 23 -4.40 -11.31 1.01
N SER A 24 -3.94 -12.46 0.53
CA SER A 24 -4.56 -13.19 -0.59
C SER A 24 -5.52 -14.30 -0.17
N ALA A 25 -5.76 -14.49 1.14
CA ALA A 25 -6.66 -15.52 1.65
C ALA A 25 -8.12 -15.33 1.17
N ASP A 26 -8.54 -14.07 0.97
CA ASP A 26 -9.79 -13.68 0.32
C ASP A 26 -9.50 -12.54 -0.65
N VAL A 27 -9.32 -12.90 -1.92
CA VAL A 27 -8.93 -11.98 -3.00
C VAL A 27 -10.02 -10.94 -3.29
N ASP A 28 -11.29 -11.33 -3.20
CA ASP A 28 -12.41 -10.42 -3.46
C ASP A 28 -12.53 -9.39 -2.32
N ALA A 29 -12.44 -9.83 -1.07
CA ALA A 29 -12.44 -8.93 0.08
C ALA A 29 -11.23 -7.97 0.07
N PHE A 30 -10.04 -8.47 -0.33
CA PHE A 30 -8.86 -7.63 -0.50
C PHE A 30 -9.04 -6.60 -1.62
N ALA A 31 -9.58 -7.00 -2.77
CA ALA A 31 -9.86 -6.09 -3.87
C ALA A 31 -10.86 -5.00 -3.46
N ASP A 32 -11.92 -5.34 -2.74
CA ASP A 32 -12.92 -4.39 -2.22
C ASP A 32 -12.33 -3.46 -1.16
N LEU A 33 -11.47 -3.96 -0.27
CA LEU A 33 -10.72 -3.14 0.68
C LEU A 33 -9.85 -2.13 -0.06
N ARG A 34 -9.03 -2.60 -1.00
CA ARG A 34 -8.10 -1.76 -1.75
C ARG A 34 -8.84 -0.71 -2.58
N ALA A 35 -9.92 -1.10 -3.26
CA ALA A 35 -10.74 -0.21 -4.07
C ALA A 35 -11.36 0.92 -3.24
N ARG A 36 -11.88 0.61 -2.04
CA ARG A 36 -12.46 1.61 -1.12
C ARG A 36 -11.39 2.50 -0.48
N ALA A 37 -10.33 1.90 0.06
CA ALA A 37 -9.28 2.63 0.76
C ALA A 37 -8.54 3.59 -0.17
N LEU A 38 -8.26 3.18 -1.41
CA LEU A 38 -7.55 4.00 -2.40
C LEU A 38 -8.48 4.79 -3.33
N ALA A 39 -9.80 4.80 -3.06
CA ALA A 39 -10.77 5.53 -3.87
C ALA A 39 -10.40 7.00 -4.12
N PRO A 40 -9.85 7.76 -3.14
CA PRO A 40 -9.44 9.15 -3.39
C PRO A 40 -8.39 9.31 -4.50
N LEU A 41 -7.48 8.36 -4.67
CA LEU A 41 -6.44 8.41 -5.72
C LEU A 41 -7.03 8.25 -7.13
N ARG A 42 -8.20 7.59 -7.26
CA ARG A 42 -8.87 7.38 -8.56
C ARG A 42 -9.39 8.67 -9.20
N THR A 43 -9.45 9.76 -8.44
CA THR A 43 -9.83 11.10 -8.94
C THR A 43 -8.70 11.77 -9.73
N LEU A 44 -7.48 11.23 -9.65
CA LEU A 44 -6.28 11.79 -10.26
C LEU A 44 -5.96 11.13 -11.60
N PRO A 45 -5.16 11.79 -12.46
CA PRO A 45 -4.54 11.13 -13.60
C PRO A 45 -3.74 9.89 -13.16
N VAL A 46 -3.80 8.81 -13.94
CA VAL A 46 -3.23 7.49 -13.60
C VAL A 46 -1.77 7.57 -13.14
N ALA A 47 -0.93 8.31 -13.87
CA ALA A 47 0.49 8.45 -13.52
C ALA A 47 0.71 9.18 -12.17
N THR A 48 -0.18 10.11 -11.80
CA THR A 48 -0.15 10.79 -10.51
C THR A 48 -0.62 9.85 -9.41
N ALA A 49 -1.72 9.13 -9.63
CA ALA A 49 -2.26 8.16 -8.68
C ALA A 49 -1.22 7.09 -8.32
N GLN A 50 -0.58 6.47 -9.32
CA GLN A 50 0.45 5.44 -9.13
C GLN A 50 1.63 5.96 -8.29
N ARG A 51 2.11 7.16 -8.60
CA ARG A 51 3.23 7.79 -7.90
C ARG A 51 2.90 8.14 -6.44
N LEU A 52 1.67 8.60 -6.19
CA LEU A 52 1.20 8.89 -4.84
C LEU A 52 0.93 7.60 -4.05
N GLU A 53 0.40 6.55 -4.67
CA GLU A 53 0.24 5.22 -4.06
C GLU A 53 1.60 4.64 -3.65
N GLU A 54 2.60 4.70 -4.53
CA GLU A 54 3.97 4.26 -4.24
C GLU A 54 4.57 5.05 -3.06
N THR A 55 4.35 6.37 -3.05
CA THR A 55 4.83 7.23 -1.96
C THR A 55 4.13 6.91 -0.64
N LEU A 56 2.82 6.70 -0.67
CA LEU A 56 2.03 6.32 0.50
C LEU A 56 2.50 4.99 1.07
N ARG A 57 2.71 3.99 0.21
CA ARG A 57 3.24 2.68 0.62
C ARG A 57 4.58 2.81 1.32
N ALA A 58 5.54 3.50 0.71
CA ALA A 58 6.85 3.70 1.31
C ALA A 58 6.76 4.49 2.63
N TRP A 59 5.91 5.52 2.68
CA TRP A 59 5.69 6.31 3.90
C TRP A 59 5.13 5.47 5.06
N LEU A 60 4.16 4.59 4.80
CA LEU A 60 3.60 3.69 5.81
C LEU A 60 4.64 2.69 6.32
N LEU A 61 5.41 2.07 5.41
CA LEU A 61 6.42 1.06 5.76
C LEU A 61 7.64 1.63 6.51
N HIS A 62 8.02 2.87 6.20
CA HIS A 62 9.11 3.58 6.88
C HIS A 62 8.64 4.45 8.07
N GLN A 63 7.38 4.29 8.49
CA GLN A 63 6.80 5.00 9.65
C GLN A 63 6.93 6.53 9.53
N GLY A 64 6.80 7.03 8.31
CA GLY A 64 6.88 8.45 8.00
C GLY A 64 8.26 9.10 8.08
N ARG A 65 9.33 8.32 8.25
CA ARG A 65 10.72 8.80 8.22
C ARG A 65 11.09 9.24 6.82
N ARG A 66 10.96 10.55 6.55
CA ARG A 66 11.07 11.16 5.22
C ARG A 66 12.32 10.75 4.45
N ASP A 67 13.48 10.73 5.11
CA ASP A 67 14.74 10.49 4.44
C ASP A 67 14.91 9.00 4.05
N GLU A 68 14.31 8.08 4.81
CA GLU A 68 14.24 6.66 4.43
C GLU A 68 13.27 6.44 3.27
N VAL A 69 12.12 7.13 3.27
CA VAL A 69 11.18 7.11 2.15
C VAL A 69 11.84 7.64 0.89
N ALA A 70 12.61 8.72 1.01
CA ALA A 70 13.35 9.32 -0.10
C ALA A 70 14.37 8.34 -0.69
N ALA A 71 15.14 7.68 0.18
CA ALA A 71 16.09 6.65 -0.20
C ALA A 71 15.40 5.45 -0.88
N ALA A 72 14.31 4.94 -0.31
CA ALA A 72 13.58 3.79 -0.83
C ALA A 72 12.96 4.05 -2.22
N LEU A 73 12.58 5.31 -2.49
CA LEU A 73 11.99 5.73 -3.76
C LEU A 73 13.00 6.32 -4.75
N PHE A 74 14.27 6.43 -4.37
CA PHE A 74 15.31 7.11 -5.16
C PHE A 74 14.93 8.53 -5.60
N VAL A 75 14.34 9.30 -4.67
CA VAL A 75 13.94 10.70 -4.89
C VAL A 75 14.57 11.63 -3.85
N HIS A 76 14.51 12.93 -4.10
CA HIS A 76 14.93 13.92 -3.12
C HIS A 76 13.90 14.01 -1.95
N PRO A 77 14.32 14.23 -0.69
CA PRO A 77 13.41 14.38 0.46
C PRO A 77 12.32 15.46 0.27
N GLN A 78 12.63 16.50 -0.49
CA GLN A 78 11.65 17.54 -0.86
C GLN A 78 10.49 16.99 -1.70
N THR A 79 10.77 16.06 -2.60
CA THR A 79 9.76 15.40 -3.43
C THR A 79 8.83 14.55 -2.55
N VAL A 80 9.38 13.85 -1.55
CA VAL A 80 8.56 13.12 -0.56
C VAL A 80 7.66 14.08 0.20
N ARG A 81 8.20 15.20 0.69
CA ARG A 81 7.42 16.21 1.41
C ARG A 81 6.25 16.71 0.56
N TYR A 82 6.51 17.08 -0.69
CA TYR A 82 5.49 17.57 -1.62
C TYR A 82 4.39 16.52 -1.86
N ARG A 83 4.77 15.28 -2.20
CA ARG A 83 3.80 14.20 -2.42
C ARG A 83 2.99 13.87 -1.16
N MET A 84 3.61 13.91 0.01
CA MET A 84 2.92 13.72 1.29
C MET A 84 1.94 14.85 1.62
N SER A 85 2.21 16.09 1.21
CA SER A 85 1.23 17.17 1.32
C SER A 85 -0.02 16.86 0.48
N GLN A 86 0.16 16.42 -0.76
CA GLN A 86 -0.97 16.01 -1.63
C GLN A 86 -1.74 14.82 -1.03
N LEU A 87 -1.04 13.83 -0.49
CA LEU A 87 -1.69 12.69 0.18
C LEU A 87 -2.51 13.13 1.40
N ARG A 88 -2.05 14.10 2.19
CA ARG A 88 -2.82 14.61 3.34
C ARG A 88 -4.05 15.41 2.94
N GLU A 89 -4.05 16.04 1.76
CA GLU A 89 -5.25 16.67 1.20
C GLU A 89 -6.30 15.63 0.79
N LEU A 90 -5.85 14.51 0.20
CA LEU A 90 -6.74 13.41 -0.23
C LEU A 90 -7.20 12.52 0.93
N PHE A 91 -6.36 12.38 1.96
CA PHE A 91 -6.57 11.55 3.14
C PHE A 91 -6.45 12.42 4.40
N PRO A 92 -7.46 13.25 4.72
CA PRO A 92 -7.41 14.13 5.90
C PRO A 92 -7.33 13.36 7.22
N ASP A 93 -7.76 12.10 7.22
CA ASP A 93 -7.76 11.18 8.35
C ASP A 93 -6.52 10.27 8.40
N LEU A 94 -5.46 10.55 7.62
CA LEU A 94 -4.25 9.73 7.53
C LEU A 94 -3.51 9.55 8.88
N ALA A 95 -3.79 10.37 9.88
CA ALA A 95 -3.26 10.23 11.25
C ALA A 95 -4.08 9.27 12.13
N SER A 96 -5.28 8.86 11.71
CA SER A 96 -6.13 7.93 12.44
C SER A 96 -5.52 6.52 12.43
N PRO A 97 -5.40 5.83 13.58
CA PRO A 97 -4.91 4.46 13.63
C PRO A 97 -5.69 3.49 12.72
N HIS A 98 -7.02 3.67 12.65
CA HIS A 98 -7.86 2.84 11.78
C HIS A 98 -7.53 3.06 10.30
N ARG A 99 -7.31 4.31 9.90
CA ARG A 99 -6.96 4.65 8.51
C ARG A 99 -5.58 4.16 8.13
N VAL A 100 -4.61 4.28 9.04
CA VAL A 100 -3.26 3.73 8.87
C VAL A 100 -3.32 2.23 8.64
N LEU A 101 -4.08 1.48 9.45
CA LEU A 101 -4.27 0.05 9.27
C LEU A 101 -4.89 -0.26 7.91
N GLU A 102 -6.02 0.37 7.58
CA GLU A 102 -6.74 0.17 6.33
C GLU A 102 -5.84 0.39 5.09
N LEU A 103 -5.11 1.51 5.06
CA LEU A 103 -4.21 1.84 3.95
C LEU A 103 -2.98 0.93 3.91
N THR A 104 -2.43 0.53 5.06
CA THR A 104 -1.29 -0.41 5.13
C THR A 104 -1.65 -1.76 4.53
N LEU A 105 -2.85 -2.27 4.83
CA LEU A 105 -3.36 -3.49 4.22
C LEU A 105 -3.59 -3.30 2.72
N ALA A 106 -4.24 -2.20 2.31
CA ALA A 106 -4.57 -1.92 0.91
C ALA A 106 -3.33 -1.83 -0.01
N VAL A 107 -2.18 -1.35 0.49
CA VAL A 107 -0.91 -1.25 -0.26
C VAL A 107 0.06 -2.40 0.02
N GLY A 108 -0.35 -3.38 0.82
CA GLY A 108 0.51 -4.46 1.30
C GLY A 108 1.05 -5.34 0.17
N LEU A 109 0.19 -5.71 -0.78
CA LEU A 109 0.58 -6.43 -1.99
C LEU A 109 1.02 -5.47 -3.09
N ARG A 110 2.13 -5.80 -3.78
CA ARG A 110 2.48 -5.14 -5.04
C ARG A 110 1.61 -5.72 -6.14
N VAL A 111 0.82 -4.88 -6.81
CA VAL A 111 0.14 -5.30 -8.04
C VAL A 111 1.20 -5.42 -9.14
N SER A 112 1.29 -6.60 -9.75
CA SER A 112 2.17 -6.88 -10.90
C SER A 112 1.61 -6.30 -12.19
#